data_AF-A0A7S0B1B6-F1
#
_entry.id   AF-A0A7S0B1B6-F1
#
_cell.length_a   1.000
_cell.length_b   1.000
_cell.length_c   1.000
_cell.angle_alpha   90.00
_cell.angle_beta   90.00
_cell.angle_gamma   90.00
#
_symmetry.space_group_name_H-M   'P 1'
#
loop_
_entity.id
_entity.type
_entity.pdbx_description
1 polymer ?
#
loop_
_entity_poly.entity_id
_entity_poly.type
_entity_poly.pdbx_seq_one_letter_code
_entity_poly.pdbx_strand_id
1 'polypeptide(L)'
;RSGAVRRCLGLLMNFLPDSVLRYLWAGMLSNVNELRTLSIAFVYLRGLDPCLEEGAHKMANAISELQQDAFAEEGYLHRFLVDQHGLLLQFAFGMPPLVHTDDPCRACRACLRMASTALRFQLTSHAGV
;
A
#
# COMPACT_ATOMS: atom_id res chain seq x y z
N ARG A 1 -7.45 10.39 32.02
CA ARG A 1 -6.24 9.70 31.48
C ARG A 1 -6.59 8.58 30.47
N SER A 2 -7.62 7.74 30.73
CA SER A 2 -8.05 6.66 29.81
C SER A 2 -8.41 7.10 28.37
N GLY A 3 -9.06 8.26 28.19
CA GLY A 3 -9.48 8.72 26.85
C GLY A 3 -8.35 9.11 25.88
N ALA A 4 -7.18 9.55 26.37
CA ALA A 4 -6.05 9.88 25.51
C ALA A 4 -5.41 8.62 24.91
N VAL A 5 -5.22 7.59 25.75
CA VAL A 5 -4.65 6.30 25.34
C VAL A 5 -5.52 5.64 24.27
N ARG A 6 -6.86 5.65 24.45
CA ARG A 6 -7.78 5.08 23.47
C ARG A 6 -7.74 5.79 22.12
N ARG A 7 -7.53 7.11 22.10
CA ARG A 7 -7.37 7.89 20.86
C ARG A 7 -6.06 7.55 20.16
N CYS A 8 -4.94 7.55 20.88
CA CYS A 8 -3.64 7.19 20.31
C CYS A 8 -3.65 5.77 19.74
N LEU A 9 -4.26 4.82 20.46
CA LEU A 9 -4.39 3.45 19.98
C LEU A 9 -5.19 3.40 18.66
N GLY A 10 -6.31 4.12 18.56
CA GLY A 10 -7.09 4.19 17.32
C GLY A 10 -6.28 4.72 16.12
N LEU A 11 -5.40 5.70 16.34
CA LEU A 11 -4.52 6.22 15.28
C LEU A 11 -3.46 5.20 14.84
N LEU A 12 -2.89 4.45 15.79
CA LEU A 12 -1.87 3.44 15.49
C LEU A 12 -2.44 2.26 14.69
N MET A 13 -3.71 1.90 14.91
CA MET A 13 -4.33 0.79 14.18
C MET A 13 -4.43 1.05 12.67
N ASN A 14 -4.44 2.31 12.22
CA ASN A 14 -4.47 2.65 10.78
C ASN A 14 -3.18 2.28 10.03
N PHE A 15 -2.10 1.96 10.75
CA PHE A 15 -0.83 1.52 10.15
C PHE A 15 -0.75 -0.01 10.00
N LEU A 16 -1.74 -0.74 10.52
CA LEU A 16 -1.79 -2.19 10.43
C LEU A 16 -2.82 -2.60 9.35
N PRO A 17 -2.49 -3.55 8.47
CA PRO A 17 -3.47 -4.11 7.56
C PRO A 17 -4.66 -4.74 8.32
N ASP A 18 -5.86 -4.64 7.75
CA ASP A 18 -7.09 -5.19 8.33
C ASP A 18 -6.98 -6.68 8.68
N SER A 19 -6.23 -7.45 7.89
CA SER A 19 -5.99 -8.87 8.17
C SER A 19 -5.25 -9.06 9.49
N VAL A 20 -4.18 -8.29 9.72
CA VAL A 20 -3.42 -8.29 10.97
C VAL A 20 -4.31 -7.85 12.14
N LEU A 21 -5.13 -6.82 11.96
CA LEU A 21 -6.05 -6.34 12.98
C LEU A 21 -7.06 -7.41 13.41
N ARG A 22 -7.65 -8.13 12.46
CA ARG A 22 -8.59 -9.22 12.74
C ARG A 22 -7.94 -10.33 13.56
N TYR A 23 -6.70 -10.71 13.23
CA TYR A 23 -5.95 -11.70 14.01
C TYR A 23 -5.60 -11.22 15.42
N LEU A 24 -5.12 -9.98 15.54
CA LEU A 24 -4.81 -9.37 16.83
C LEU A 24 -6.02 -9.34 17.75
N TRP A 25 -7.20 -8.95 17.25
CA TRP A 25 -8.43 -8.93 18.04
C TRP A 25 -8.99 -10.31 18.34
N ALA A 26 -8.80 -11.29 17.46
CA ALA A 26 -9.18 -12.67 17.71
C ALA A 26 -8.24 -13.40 18.70
N GLY A 27 -7.11 -12.80 19.07
CA GLY A 27 -6.08 -13.46 19.90
C GLY A 27 -5.40 -14.64 19.21
N MET A 28 -5.51 -14.72 17.88
CA MET A 28 -4.97 -15.83 17.08
C MET A 28 -3.71 -15.36 16.34
N LEU A 29 -2.53 -15.76 16.83
CA LEU A 29 -1.25 -15.51 16.16
C LEU A 29 -0.72 -16.72 15.36
N SER A 30 -1.48 -17.81 15.29
CA SER A 30 -1.01 -19.10 14.75
C SER A 30 -0.84 -19.15 13.23
N ASN A 31 -1.46 -18.23 12.48
CA ASN A 31 -1.46 -18.25 11.00
C ASN A 31 -0.59 -17.15 10.36
N VAL A 32 0.27 -16.47 11.13
CA VAL A 32 1.10 -15.36 10.61
C VAL A 32 2.28 -15.86 9.76
N ASN A 33 2.71 -17.11 9.97
CA ASN A 33 3.83 -17.71 9.25
C ASN A 33 3.31 -18.73 8.22
N GLU A 34 3.01 -18.25 7.01
CA GLU A 34 2.60 -19.10 5.89
C GLU A 34 3.51 -18.90 4.67
N LEU A 35 3.71 -19.96 3.88
CA LEU A 35 4.29 -19.89 2.54
C LEU A 35 3.15 -19.85 1.54
N ARG A 36 3.06 -18.80 0.71
CA ARG A 36 2.00 -18.68 -0.29
C ARG A 36 2.45 -17.98 -1.56
N THR A 37 1.70 -18.20 -2.62
CA THR A 37 1.86 -17.48 -3.89
C THR A 37 1.08 -16.18 -3.82
N LEU A 38 1.73 -15.07 -4.16
CA LEU A 38 1.15 -13.73 -4.21
C LEU A 38 1.48 -13.08 -5.54
N SER A 39 0.64 -12.14 -5.96
CA SER A 39 1.00 -11.21 -7.04
C SER A 39 1.45 -9.89 -6.43
N ILE A 40 2.62 -9.42 -6.82
CA ILE A 40 3.27 -8.26 -6.18
C ILE A 40 3.49 -7.18 -7.22
N ALA A 41 2.78 -6.06 -7.09
CA ALA A 41 3.04 -4.92 -7.97
C ALA A 41 4.09 -3.99 -7.36
N PHE A 42 5.16 -3.74 -8.11
CA PHE A 42 6.15 -2.70 -7.80
C PHE A 42 5.80 -1.45 -8.60
N VAL A 43 5.72 -0.30 -7.92
CA VAL A 43 5.56 1.01 -8.55
C VAL A 43 6.64 1.94 -8.05
N TYR A 44 7.49 2.38 -8.96
CA TYR A 44 8.55 3.33 -8.67
C TYR A 44 8.20 4.70 -9.26
N LEU A 45 8.20 5.73 -8.42
CA LEU A 45 7.86 7.11 -8.78
C LEU A 45 9.09 8.01 -8.68
N ARG A 46 9.33 8.80 -9.72
CA ARG A 46 10.35 9.88 -9.77
C ARG A 46 9.71 11.23 -10.00
N GLY A 47 10.45 12.30 -9.68
CA GLY A 47 9.99 13.69 -9.80
C GLY A 47 9.41 14.26 -8.51
N LEU A 48 9.78 13.68 -7.38
CA LEU A 48 9.45 14.15 -6.03
C LEU A 48 10.75 14.36 -5.26
N ASP A 49 10.87 15.49 -4.58
CA ASP A 49 11.91 15.71 -3.58
C ASP A 49 11.30 15.57 -2.18
N PRO A 50 11.54 14.45 -1.46
CA PRO A 50 10.97 14.24 -0.12
C PRO A 50 11.52 15.20 0.94
N CYS A 51 12.64 15.89 0.67
CA CYS A 51 13.23 16.85 1.60
C CYS A 51 12.51 18.21 1.59
N LEU A 52 11.71 18.49 0.56
CA LEU A 52 10.88 19.69 0.46
C LEU A 52 9.48 19.40 1.01
N GLU A 53 8.92 20.32 1.80
CA GLU A 53 7.58 20.17 2.40
C GLU A 53 6.48 19.96 1.35
N GLU A 54 6.55 20.70 0.25
CA GLU A 54 5.64 20.54 -0.90
C GLU A 54 5.79 19.17 -1.56
N GLY A 55 7.02 18.69 -1.70
CA GLY A 55 7.33 17.37 -2.25
C GLY A 55 6.81 16.24 -1.35
N ALA A 56 6.94 16.37 -0.03
CA ALA A 56 6.38 15.44 0.93
C ALA A 56 4.84 15.40 0.90
N HIS A 57 4.17 16.55 0.80
CA HIS A 57 2.71 16.61 0.64
C HIS A 57 2.23 15.99 -0.68
N LYS A 58 2.90 16.33 -1.78
CA LYS A 58 2.61 15.75 -3.09
C LYS A 58 2.80 14.24 -3.10
N MET A 59 3.86 13.76 -2.42
CA MET A 59 4.13 12.34 -2.24
C MET A 59 3.02 11.65 -1.45
N ALA A 60 2.61 12.22 -0.31
CA ALA A 60 1.54 11.66 0.52
C ALA A 60 0.21 11.56 -0.25
N ASN A 61 -0.13 12.59 -1.02
CA ASN A 61 -1.34 12.59 -1.86
C ASN A 61 -1.27 11.54 -2.98
N ALA A 62 -0.11 11.43 -3.65
CA ALA A 62 0.10 10.41 -4.67
C ALA A 62 -0.01 8.99 -4.09
N ILE A 63 0.62 8.73 -2.94
CA ILE A 63 0.53 7.44 -2.25
C ILE A 63 -0.93 7.10 -1.92
N SER A 64 -1.69 8.06 -1.40
CA SER A 64 -3.10 7.88 -1.05
C SER A 64 -3.95 7.50 -2.28
N GLU A 65 -3.76 8.15 -3.43
CA GLU A 65 -4.50 7.77 -4.65
C GLU A 65 -4.05 6.40 -5.20
N LEU A 66 -2.75 6.10 -5.20
CA LEU A 66 -2.26 4.79 -5.63
C LEU A 66 -2.76 3.66 -4.71
N GLN A 67 -2.90 3.92 -3.40
CA GLN A 67 -3.53 2.99 -2.47
C GLN A 67 -4.99 2.72 -2.83
N GLN A 68 -5.74 3.74 -3.24
CA GLN A 68 -7.12 3.57 -3.71
C GLN A 68 -7.19 2.75 -5.01
N ASP A 69 -6.26 2.97 -5.94
CA ASP A 69 -6.15 2.17 -7.17
C ASP A 69 -5.91 0.68 -6.85
N ALA A 70 -5.05 0.38 -5.88
CA ALA A 70 -4.82 -0.99 -5.39
C ALA A 70 -6.09 -1.57 -4.74
N PHE A 71 -6.70 -0.79 -3.85
CA PHE A 71 -7.87 -1.20 -3.07
C PHE A 71 -9.08 -1.51 -3.96
N ALA A 72 -9.25 -0.80 -5.07
CA ALA A 72 -10.30 -1.08 -6.07
C ALA A 72 -10.16 -2.46 -6.72
N GLU A 73 -8.97 -3.04 -6.69
CA GLU A 73 -8.67 -4.41 -7.11
C GLU A 73 -8.31 -5.30 -5.91
N GLU A 74 -8.75 -4.92 -4.70
CA GLU A 74 -8.52 -5.56 -3.39
C GLU A 74 -7.05 -5.90 -3.07
N GLY A 75 -6.13 -5.14 -3.67
CA GLY A 75 -4.75 -5.08 -3.25
C GLY A 75 -4.56 -4.05 -2.13
N TYR A 76 -3.41 -4.10 -1.48
CA TYR A 76 -3.04 -3.13 -0.46
C TYR A 76 -1.57 -2.79 -0.52
N LEU A 77 -1.22 -1.62 -0.01
CA LEU A 77 0.18 -1.21 0.13
C LEU A 77 0.84 -2.05 1.23
N HIS A 78 1.78 -2.90 0.84
CA HIS A 78 2.50 -3.78 1.74
C HIS A 78 3.68 -3.07 2.41
N ARG A 79 4.47 -2.36 1.61
CA ARG A 79 5.58 -1.54 2.10
C ARG A 79 5.96 -0.47 1.09
N PHE A 80 6.69 0.53 1.54
CA PHE A 80 7.27 1.55 0.68
C PHE A 80 8.66 1.95 1.16
N LEU A 81 9.48 2.42 0.24
CA LEU A 81 10.83 2.90 0.48
C LEU A 81 10.99 4.26 -0.19
N VAL A 82 11.51 5.23 0.56
CA VAL A 82 11.84 6.55 0.06
C VAL A 82 13.35 6.66 0.00
N ASP A 83 13.87 7.09 -1.14
CA ASP A 83 15.28 7.44 -1.30
C ASP A 83 15.43 8.82 -1.97
N GLN A 84 16.68 9.24 -2.18
CA GLN A 84 17.01 10.50 -2.85
C GLN A 84 16.64 10.55 -4.34
N HIS A 85 16.26 9.41 -4.94
CA HIS A 85 15.91 9.29 -6.35
C HIS A 85 14.40 9.12 -6.57
N GLY A 86 13.63 8.81 -5.52
CA GLY A 86 12.19 8.71 -5.59
C GLY A 86 11.59 7.79 -4.53
N LEU A 87 10.45 7.22 -4.88
CA LEU A 87 9.61 6.41 -4.01
C LEU A 87 9.36 5.05 -4.67
N LEU A 88 9.72 3.96 -4.00
CA LEU A 88 9.37 2.60 -4.39
C LEU A 88 8.22 2.09 -3.52
N LEU A 89 7.09 1.77 -4.15
CA LEU A 89 5.90 1.21 -3.53
C LEU A 89 5.79 -0.28 -3.89
N GLN A 90 5.42 -1.09 -2.91
CA GLN A 90 5.11 -2.50 -3.10
C GLN A 90 3.68 -2.77 -2.67
N PHE A 91 2.86 -3.21 -3.62
CA PHE A 91 1.48 -3.62 -3.39
C PHE A 91 1.38 -5.13 -3.46
N ALA A 92 0.55 -5.72 -2.60
CA ALA A 92 0.33 -7.16 -2.55
C ALA A 92 -1.13 -7.50 -2.86
N PHE A 93 -1.30 -8.55 -3.64
CA PHE A 93 -2.58 -9.14 -4.03
C PHE A 93 -2.55 -10.64 -3.70
N GLY A 94 -3.68 -11.16 -3.20
CA GLY A 94 -3.79 -12.56 -2.76
C GLY A 94 -3.42 -12.82 -1.31
N MET A 95 -3.47 -11.80 -0.44
CA MET A 95 -3.23 -11.95 0.99
C MET A 95 -4.53 -12.23 1.75
N PRO A 96 -4.55 -13.07 2.78
CA PRO A 96 -5.77 -13.32 3.55
C PRO A 96 -6.35 -12.02 4.10
N PRO A 97 -7.69 -11.81 4.06
CA PRO A 97 -8.72 -12.73 3.56
C PRO A 97 -9.00 -12.63 2.05
N LEU A 98 -8.30 -11.77 1.32
CA LEU A 98 -8.56 -11.40 -0.07
C LEU A 98 -7.70 -12.25 -1.01
N VAL A 99 -8.15 -13.48 -1.28
CA VAL A 99 -7.42 -14.46 -2.10
C VAL A 99 -8.27 -14.86 -3.30
N HIS A 100 -7.77 -14.63 -4.51
CA HIS A 100 -8.49 -14.87 -5.75
C HIS A 100 -7.64 -15.64 -6.76
N THR A 101 -8.29 -16.37 -7.66
CA THR A 101 -7.59 -17.09 -8.74
C THR A 101 -7.05 -16.15 -9.80
N ASP A 102 -7.62 -14.96 -9.95
CA ASP A 102 -7.25 -13.94 -10.93
C ASP A 102 -6.37 -12.83 -10.36
N ASP A 103 -5.82 -12.96 -9.14
CA ASP A 103 -4.94 -11.97 -8.51
C ASP A 103 -3.81 -11.42 -9.42
N PRO A 104 -3.17 -12.21 -10.32
CA PRO A 104 -2.23 -11.67 -11.30
C PRO A 104 -2.85 -10.65 -12.25
N CYS A 105 -4.08 -10.90 -12.74
CA CYS A 105 -4.80 -9.98 -13.61
C CYS A 105 -5.21 -8.71 -12.86
N ARG A 106 -5.61 -8.86 -11.60
CA ARG A 106 -5.98 -7.75 -10.71
C ARG A 106 -4.79 -6.83 -10.44
N ALA A 107 -3.64 -7.41 -10.12
CA ALA A 107 -2.39 -6.69 -9.95
C ALA A 107 -2.01 -5.91 -11.23
N CYS A 108 -2.13 -6.53 -12.41
CA CYS A 108 -1.88 -5.83 -13.69
C CYS A 108 -2.84 -4.65 -13.91
N ARG A 109 -4.14 -4.82 -13.65
CA ARG A 109 -5.12 -3.73 -13.77
C ARG A 109 -4.82 -2.58 -12.80
N ALA A 110 -4.52 -2.90 -11.55
CA ALA A 110 -4.12 -1.90 -10.55
C ALA A 110 -2.85 -1.17 -10.99
N CYS A 111 -1.84 -1.90 -11.46
CA CYS A 111 -0.58 -1.35 -11.94
C CYS A 111 -0.78 -0.33 -13.09
N LEU A 112 -1.64 -0.65 -14.06
CA LEU A 112 -2.01 0.26 -15.15
C LEU A 112 -2.76 1.52 -14.67
N ARG A 113 -3.66 1.36 -13.69
CA ARG A 113 -4.36 2.49 -13.05
C ARG A 113 -3.38 3.39 -12.31
N MET A 114 -2.48 2.81 -11.51
CA MET A 114 -1.44 3.54 -10.77
C MET A 114 -0.50 4.30 -11.71
N ALA A 115 -0.12 3.71 -12.85
CA ALA A 115 0.68 4.42 -13.85
C ALA A 115 -0.06 5.64 -14.42
N SER A 116 -1.37 5.50 -14.67
CA SER A 116 -2.24 6.59 -15.13
C SER A 116 -2.40 7.67 -14.05
N THR A 117 -2.57 7.27 -12.78
CA THR A 117 -2.63 8.17 -11.63
C THR A 117 -1.32 8.95 -11.46
N ALA A 118 -0.17 8.30 -11.56
CA ALA A 118 1.13 8.95 -11.48
C ALA A 118 1.31 10.05 -12.55
N LEU A 119 0.79 9.84 -13.76
CA LEU A 119 0.79 10.86 -14.82
C LEU A 119 -0.04 12.09 -14.43
N ARG A 120 -1.17 11.93 -13.73
CA ARG A 120 -1.97 13.07 -13.20
C ARG A 120 -1.17 13.90 -12.20
N PHE A 121 -0.33 13.27 -11.40
CA PHE A 121 0.60 13.94 -10.49
C PHE A 121 1.85 14.50 -11.20
N GLN A 122 1.96 14.38 -12.52
CA GLN A 122 3.13 14.78 -13.30
C GLN A 122 4.41 14.07 -12.83
N LEU A 123 4.29 12.80 -12.45
CA LEU A 123 5.39 11.96 -11.99
C LEU A 123 5.80 10.98 -13.08
N THR A 124 7.08 10.64 -13.10
CA THR A 124 7.57 9.54 -13.95
C THR A 124 7.39 8.24 -13.19
N SER A 125 6.65 7.28 -13.75
CA SER A 125 6.36 6.00 -13.09
C SER A 125 6.97 4.82 -13.86
N HIS A 126 7.47 3.83 -13.12
CA HIS A 126 7.90 2.53 -13.64
C HIS A 126 7.16 1.48 -12.83
N ALA A 127 6.33 0.68 -13.48
CA ALA A 127 5.41 -0.20 -12.80
C ALA A 127 5.47 -1.60 -13.40
N GLY A 128 5.46 -2.63 -12.54
CA GLY A 128 5.52 -4.03 -12.93
C GLY A 128 4.87 -4.93 -11.88
N VAL A 129 4.47 -6.14 -12.29
CA VAL A 129 3.88 -7.19 -11.46
C VAL A 129 4.77 -8.42 -11.51
#